data_AF-A0A3Q8RQY8-F1
#
_entry.id   AF-A0A3Q8RQY8-F1
#
_cell.length_a   1.000
_cell.length_b   1.000
_cell.length_c   1.000
_cell.angle_alpha   90.00
_cell.angle_beta   90.00
_cell.angle_gamma   90.00
#
_symmetry.space_group_name_H-M   'P 1'
#
loop_
_entity.id
_entity.type
_entity.pdbx_description
1 polymer ?
#
loop_
_entity_poly.entity_id
_entity_poly.type
_entity_poly.pdbx_seq_one_letter_code
_entity_poly.pdbx_strand_id
1 'polypeptide(L)' 'MLTIYKLFMQLPIGTQNPDDNKPMDFSDPIEVIVFIVLPVFIIIMYILWKKKKN' A
#
# COMPACT_ATOMS: atom_id res chain seq x y z
N MET A 1 -26.68 -20.79 7.16
CA MET A 1 -26.82 -20.69 5.69
C MET A 1 -27.34 -19.31 5.24
N LEU A 2 -28.48 -18.81 5.74
CA LEU A 2 -29.01 -17.49 5.33
C LEU A 2 -28.12 -16.28 5.70
N THR A 3 -27.38 -16.36 6.81
CA THR A 3 -26.58 -15.24 7.35
C THR A 3 -25.37 -14.88 6.49
N ILE A 4 -24.74 -15.88 5.87
CA ILE A 4 -23.55 -15.69 5.01
C ILE A 4 -23.93 -14.98 3.71
N TYR A 5 -25.06 -15.36 3.10
CA TYR A 5 -25.58 -14.72 1.89
C TYR A 5 -25.89 -13.22 2.08
N LYS A 6 -26.30 -12.80 3.29
CA LYS A 6 -26.55 -11.39 3.60
C LYS A 6 -25.27 -10.54 3.67
N LEU A 7 -24.11 -11.13 3.95
CA LEU A 7 -22.82 -10.42 3.95
C LEU A 7 -22.38 -10.08 2.52
N PHE A 8 -22.53 -11.03 1.58
CA PHE A 8 -22.15 -10.82 0.19
C PHE A 8 -23.04 -9.81 -0.56
N MET A 9 -24.29 -9.60 -0.13
CA MET A 9 -25.17 -8.57 -0.71
C MET A 9 -24.83 -7.13 -0.31
N GLN A 10 -23.95 -6.92 0.68
CA GLN A 10 -23.53 -5.57 1.10
C GLN A 10 -22.43 -4.98 0.21
N LEU A 11 -21.71 -5.84 -0.53
CA LEU A 11 -20.64 -5.41 -1.42
C LEU A 11 -21.26 -5.04 -2.78
N PRO A 12 -21.20 -3.75 -3.19
CA PRO A 12 -21.64 -3.36 -4.52
C PRO A 12 -20.89 -4.15 -5.60
N ILE A 13 -21.64 -4.87 -6.43
CA ILE A 13 -21.09 -5.69 -7.50
C ILE A 13 -20.53 -4.76 -8.58
N GLY A 14 -19.27 -4.94 -8.96
CA GLY A 14 -18.64 -4.21 -10.07
C GLY A 14 -17.94 -2.89 -9.70
N THR A 15 -17.88 -2.52 -8.41
CA THR A 15 -16.92 -1.51 -7.94
C THR A 15 -15.66 -2.18 -7.40
N GLN A 16 -14.54 -1.44 -7.38
CA GLN A 16 -13.34 -1.89 -6.69
C GLN A 16 -13.62 -1.99 -5.19
N ASN A 17 -13.36 -3.18 -4.65
CA ASN A 17 -13.39 -3.49 -3.23
C ASN A 17 -11.96 -3.43 -2.66
N PRO A 18 -11.79 -3.20 -1.35
CA PRO A 18 -10.48 -3.24 -0.71
C PRO A 18 -9.73 -4.57 -0.93
N ASP A 19 -10.48 -5.65 -1.10
CA ASP A 19 -9.96 -6.99 -1.37
C ASP A 19 -9.55 -7.18 -2.84
N ASP A 20 -9.92 -6.27 -3.75
CA ASP A 20 -9.54 -6.27 -5.16
C ASP A 20 -8.13 -5.68 -5.36
N ASN A 21 -7.21 -6.01 -4.44
CA ASN A 21 -5.81 -5.61 -4.55
C ASN A 21 -5.01 -6.66 -5.34
N LYS A 22 -3.97 -6.17 -6.02
CA LYS A 22 -2.95 -7.04 -6.60
C LYS A 22 -1.78 -7.14 -5.61
N PRO A 23 -1.09 -8.29 -5.55
CA PRO A 23 0.16 -8.36 -4.82
C PRO A 23 1.15 -7.36 -5.44
N MET A 24 2.04 -6.84 -4.61
CA MET A 24 3.10 -5.95 -5.07
C MET A 24 3.99 -6.67 -6.09
N ASP A 25 4.22 -6.03 -7.24
CA ASP A 25 5.12 -6.52 -8.26
C ASP A 25 6.50 -5.88 -8.11
N PHE A 26 7.43 -6.62 -7.53
CA PHE A 26 8.83 -6.18 -7.37
C PHE A 26 9.61 -6.13 -8.70
N SER A 27 9.01 -6.56 -9.81
CA SER A 27 9.57 -6.39 -11.16
C SER A 27 9.22 -5.03 -11.76
N ASP A 28 8.16 -4.37 -11.27
CA ASP A 28 7.81 -3.01 -11.69
C ASP A 28 8.71 -2.00 -10.96
N PRO A 29 9.58 -1.28 -11.69
CA PRO A 29 10.45 -0.29 -11.07
C PRO A 29 9.68 0.82 -10.34
N ILE A 30 8.47 1.18 -10.77
CA ILE A 30 7.67 2.24 -10.13
C ILE A 30 7.19 1.77 -8.76
N GLU A 31 6.65 0.55 -8.66
CA GLU A 31 6.20 -0.02 -7.39
C GLU A 31 7.37 -0.13 -6.39
N VAL A 32 8.52 -0.62 -6.83
CA VAL A 32 9.72 -0.70 -5.99
C VAL A 32 10.16 0.68 -5.49
N ILE A 33 10.17 1.69 -6.38
CA ILE A 33 10.58 3.04 -6.01
C ILE A 33 9.63 3.64 -4.97
N VAL A 34 8.32 3.58 -5.21
CA VAL A 34 7.32 4.23 -4.36
C VAL A 34 7.20 3.54 -3.01
N PHE A 35 7.16 2.21 -3.00
CA PHE A 35 6.86 1.46 -1.79
C PHE A 35 8.09 1.08 -0.96
N ILE A 36 9.30 1.11 -1.54
CA ILE A 36 10.54 0.76 -0.82
C ILE A 36 11.53 1.91 -0.79
N VAL A 37 11.92 2.42 -1.96
CA VAL A 37 13.03 3.39 -2.06
C VAL A 37 12.65 4.72 -1.41
N LEU A 38 11.45 5.24 -1.70
CA LEU A 38 11.00 6.53 -1.18
C LEU A 38 10.94 6.56 0.36
N PRO A 39 10.33 5.58 1.06
CA PRO A 39 10.39 5.51 2.54
C PRO A 39 11.80 5.50 3.11
N VAL A 40 12.69 4.66 2.54
CA VAL A 40 14.09 4.56 2.99
C VAL A 40 14.82 5.88 2.76
N PHE A 41 14.60 6.51 1.61
CA PHE A 41 15.20 7.80 1.28
C PHE A 41 14.78 8.91 2.26
N ILE A 42 13.48 8.98 2.61
CA ILE A 42 12.98 9.94 3.60
C ILE A 42 13.67 9.74 4.97
N ILE A 43 13.83 8.50 5.41
CA ILE A 43 14.52 8.18 6.68
C ILE A 43 15.98 8.63 6.63
N ILE A 44 16.70 8.33 5.54
CA ILE A 44 18.10 8.75 5.37
C ILE A 44 18.20 10.28 5.39
N MET A 45 17.35 10.97 4.62
CA MET A 45 17.32 12.44 4.59
C MET A 45 17.06 13.03 5.98
N TYR A 46 16.11 12.46 6.73
CA TYR A 46 15.82 12.90 8.09
C TYR A 46 17.04 12.74 9.02
N ILE A 47 17.73 11.59 8.96
CA ILE A 47 18.92 11.34 9.77
C ILE A 47 20.05 12.33 9.41
N LEU A 48 20.29 12.56 8.12
CA LEU A 48 21.31 13.52 7.66
C LEU A 48 20.97 14.95 8.10
N TRP A 49 19.70 15.35 7.98
CA TRP A 49 19.24 16.65 8.43
C TRP A 49 19.42 16.82 9.94
N LYS A 50 19.03 15.81 10.74
CA LYS A 50 19.19 15.83 12.20
C LYS A 50 20.67 15.96 12.61
N LYS A 51 21.56 15.24 11.93
CA LYS A 51 23.01 15.31 12.19
C LYS A 51 23.62 16.67 11.89
N LYS A 52 23.08 17.43 10.94
CA LYS A 52 23.58 18.78 10.62
C LYS A 52 23.12 19.85 11.61
N LYS A 53 22.00 19.61 12.31
CA LYS A 53 21.39 20.56 13.24
C LYS A 53 21.89 20.42 14.69
N ASN A 54 22.44 19.26 15.04
CA ASN A 54 23.12 18.99 16.30
C ASN A 54 24.64 19.16 16.15
#